data_AF-A0A540R4I8-F1
#
_entry.id   AF-A0A540R4I8-F1
#
_cell.length_a   1.000
_cell.length_b   1.000
_cell.length_c   1.000
_cell.angle_alpha   90.00
_cell.angle_beta   90.00
_cell.angle_gamma   90.00
#
_symmetry.space_group_name_H-M   'P 1'
#
loop_
_entity.id
_entity.type
_entity.pdbx_description
1 polymer ?
#
loop_
_entity_poly.entity_id
_entity_poly.type
_entity_poly.pdbx_seq_one_letter_code
_entity_poly.pdbx_strand_id
1 'polypeptide(L)'
;MTTPPDNTTNPPPPTEPTGPYFAPLNPAGPLGEYVAIRNEFFWKAIHRVLPTPGDDIDIAFSTLARNLDVSRDRAEKLYHGVARMASLPKLAAHHERSWYLDDNRLVVIGQMLIGVDDHLFHLI
;
A
#
# COMPACT_ATOMS: atom_id res chain seq x y z
N MET A 1 -2.15 33.72 49.93
CA MET A 1 -2.75 32.51 49.34
C MET A 1 -2.10 32.31 47.98
N THR A 2 -1.25 31.29 47.83
CA THR A 2 -0.60 30.93 46.57
C THR A 2 -1.39 29.79 45.92
N THR A 3 -1.82 29.97 44.68
CA THR A 3 -2.51 28.95 43.88
C THR A 3 -1.60 27.74 43.61
N PRO A 4 -2.13 26.51 43.52
CA PRO A 4 -1.31 25.32 43.26
C PRO A 4 -0.80 25.32 41.80
N PRO A 5 0.33 24.66 41.51
CA PRO A 5 0.82 24.54 40.14
C PRO A 5 -0.14 23.63 39.34
N ASP A 6 -0.60 24.15 38.20
CA ASP A 6 -1.48 23.46 37.27
C ASP A 6 -0.69 22.36 36.55
N ASN A 7 -0.79 21.13 37.04
CA ASN A 7 -0.03 19.98 36.55
C ASN A 7 -0.81 19.20 35.48
N THR A 8 -1.50 19.91 34.58
CA THR A 8 -2.35 19.31 33.52
C THR A 8 -1.75 19.39 32.13
N THR A 9 -0.46 19.74 32.00
CA THR A 9 0.21 19.70 30.70
C THR A 9 0.53 18.25 30.34
N ASN A 10 -0.44 17.57 29.72
CA ASN A 10 -0.16 16.37 28.93
C ASN A 10 1.02 16.69 28.00
N PRO A 11 2.03 15.80 27.87
CA PRO A 11 3.11 16.04 26.93
C PRO A 11 2.50 16.26 25.54
N PRO A 12 3.02 17.21 24.74
CA PRO A 12 2.52 17.43 23.40
C PRO A 12 2.57 16.09 22.64
N PRO A 13 1.54 15.77 21.83
CA PRO A 13 1.55 14.55 21.05
C PRO A 13 2.84 14.49 20.21
N PRO A 14 3.42 13.30 19.98
CA PRO A 14 4.66 13.17 19.24
C PRO A 14 4.53 13.89 17.90
N THR A 15 5.42 14.85 17.65
CA THR A 15 5.58 15.47 16.34
C THR A 15 6.23 14.45 15.40
N GLU A 16 5.41 13.57 14.84
CA GLU A 16 5.73 12.74 13.69
C GLU A 16 5.15 13.37 12.40
N PRO A 17 5.82 13.15 11.26
CA PRO A 17 5.94 14.16 10.22
C PRO A 17 4.62 14.45 9.50
N THR A 18 4.31 15.74 9.40
CA THR A 18 3.35 16.32 8.47
C THR A 18 3.86 16.21 7.03
N GLY A 19 3.87 15.01 6.49
CA GLY A 19 3.95 14.79 5.05
C GLY A 19 2.54 14.62 4.50
N PRO A 20 2.08 15.42 3.51
CA PRO A 20 0.99 14.94 2.66
C PRO A 20 1.57 13.73 1.93
N TYR A 21 0.87 12.61 1.88
CA TYR A 21 0.98 11.52 0.88
C TYR A 21 0.64 10.17 1.54
N PHE A 22 -0.66 9.86 1.48
CA PHE A 22 -1.19 8.54 1.19
C PHE A 22 -1.36 7.46 2.28
N ALA A 23 -1.48 7.76 3.57
CA ALA A 23 -2.30 6.93 4.47
C ALA A 23 -3.62 7.68 4.72
N PRO A 24 -4.82 7.09 4.49
CA PRO A 24 -6.07 7.83 4.68
C PRO A 24 -6.29 8.27 6.13
N LEU A 25 -5.54 7.70 7.08
CA LEU A 25 -5.68 7.90 8.52
C LEU A 25 -4.31 7.84 9.20
N ASN A 26 -4.15 8.62 10.27
CA ASN A 26 -2.99 8.53 11.15
C ASN A 26 -2.89 7.10 11.72
N PRO A 27 -1.81 6.34 11.47
CA PRO A 27 -1.67 4.97 11.97
C PRO A 27 -1.65 4.88 13.50
N ALA A 28 -1.34 5.97 14.22
CA ALA A 28 -1.41 6.03 15.67
C ALA A 28 -2.85 6.17 16.22
N GLY A 29 -3.84 6.37 15.34
CA GLY A 29 -5.25 6.39 15.71
C GLY A 29 -5.92 5.01 15.53
N PRO A 30 -6.95 4.66 16.32
CA PRO A 30 -7.61 3.36 16.26
C PRO A 30 -8.14 2.98 14.86
N LEU A 31 -8.58 3.96 14.08
CA LEU A 31 -9.04 3.73 12.71
C LEU A 31 -7.87 3.48 11.73
N GLY A 32 -6.70 4.09 11.97
CA GLY A 32 -5.51 3.87 11.17
C GLY A 32 -4.95 2.46 11.36
N GLU A 33 -4.98 1.96 12.60
CA GLU A 33 -4.61 0.57 12.93
C GLU A 33 -5.48 -0.44 12.16
N TYR A 34 -6.80 -0.26 12.16
CA TYR A 34 -7.71 -1.12 11.39
C TYR A 34 -7.39 -1.13 9.89
N VAL A 35 -7.12 0.04 9.31
CA VAL A 35 -6.76 0.14 7.88
C VAL A 35 -5.44 -0.55 7.59
N ALA A 36 -4.44 -0.41 8.48
CA ALA A 36 -3.16 -1.09 8.33
C ALA A 36 -3.33 -2.62 8.34
N ILE A 37 -4.12 -3.17 9.26
CA ILE A 37 -4.45 -4.60 9.31
C ILE A 37 -5.14 -5.07 8.03
N ARG A 38 -6.13 -4.30 7.55
CA ARG A 38 -6.84 -4.61 6.29
C ARG A 38 -5.86 -4.66 5.10
N ASN A 39 -4.99 -3.67 5.00
CA ASN A 39 -4.03 -3.55 3.91
C ASN A 39 -2.96 -4.65 3.97
N GLU A 40 -2.46 -4.99 5.16
CA GLU A 40 -1.56 -6.13 5.37
C GLU A 40 -2.20 -7.44 4.92
N PHE A 41 -3.45 -7.69 5.34
CA PHE A 41 -4.17 -8.89 4.95
C PHE A 41 -4.35 -8.96 3.44
N PHE A 42 -4.79 -7.87 2.82
CA PHE A 42 -4.93 -7.77 1.37
C PHE A 42 -3.61 -8.02 0.66
N TRP A 43 -2.52 -7.37 1.10
CA TRP A 43 -1.18 -7.54 0.54
C TRP A 43 -0.73 -9.00 0.57
N LYS A 44 -0.86 -9.68 1.72
CA LYS A 44 -0.49 -11.09 1.84
C LYS A 44 -1.41 -12.00 1.01
N ALA A 45 -2.70 -11.70 0.95
CA ALA A 45 -3.67 -12.48 0.19
C ALA A 45 -3.40 -12.37 -1.32
N ILE A 46 -3.17 -11.16 -1.82
CA ILE A 46 -2.98 -10.95 -3.25
C ILE A 46 -1.73 -11.62 -3.78
N HIS A 47 -0.62 -11.61 -3.02
CA HIS A 47 0.62 -12.30 -3.39
C HIS A 47 0.46 -13.82 -3.58
N ARG A 48 -0.56 -14.44 -2.97
CA ARG A 48 -0.83 -15.88 -3.14
C ARG A 48 -1.59 -16.22 -4.42
N VAL A 49 -2.23 -15.22 -5.04
CA VAL A 49 -3.09 -15.41 -6.21
C VAL A 49 -2.55 -14.68 -7.44
N LEU A 50 -1.36 -14.10 -7.36
CA LEU A 50 -0.73 -13.46 -8.52
C LEU A 50 -0.36 -14.51 -9.57
N PRO A 51 -0.54 -14.19 -10.86
CA PRO A 51 0.03 -14.95 -11.97
C PRO A 51 1.54 -15.18 -11.78
N THR A 52 1.98 -16.40 -12.05
CA THR A 52 3.37 -16.84 -12.03
C THR A 52 3.96 -16.88 -13.44
N PRO A 53 5.31 -16.82 -13.58
CA PRO A 53 5.94 -16.95 -14.89
C PRO A 53 5.55 -18.26 -15.58
N GLY A 54 4.95 -18.16 -16.77
CA GLY A 54 4.47 -19.31 -17.55
C GLY A 54 2.96 -19.51 -17.51
N ASP A 55 2.23 -18.80 -16.65
CA ASP A 55 0.77 -18.80 -16.68
C ASP A 55 0.24 -18.11 -17.94
N ASP A 56 -0.89 -18.61 -18.47
CA ASP A 56 -1.63 -17.93 -19.52
C ASP A 56 -2.21 -16.63 -18.97
N ILE A 57 -1.75 -15.50 -19.52
CA ILE A 57 -2.04 -14.16 -19.01
C ILE A 57 -3.55 -13.87 -19.03
N ASP A 58 -4.26 -14.31 -20.07
CA ASP A 58 -5.70 -14.04 -20.20
C ASP A 58 -6.51 -14.82 -19.17
N ILE A 59 -6.16 -16.09 -18.97
CA ILE A 59 -6.79 -16.95 -17.95
C ILE A 59 -6.43 -16.45 -16.55
N ALA A 60 -5.18 -16.08 -16.31
CA ALA A 60 -4.69 -15.67 -15.01
C ALA A 60 -5.32 -14.36 -14.54
N PHE A 61 -5.40 -13.33 -15.41
CA PHE A 61 -6.10 -12.09 -15.07
C PHE A 61 -7.60 -12.26 -14.94
N SER A 62 -8.24 -13.11 -15.75
CA SER A 62 -9.66 -13.42 -15.58
C SER A 62 -9.94 -14.13 -14.24
N THR A 63 -9.03 -15.01 -13.82
CA THR A 63 -9.12 -15.72 -12.53
C THR A 63 -8.91 -14.76 -11.37
N LEU A 64 -7.90 -13.89 -11.44
CA LEU A 64 -7.63 -12.86 -10.45
C LEU A 64 -8.82 -11.90 -10.31
N ALA A 65 -9.37 -11.44 -11.44
CA ALA A 65 -10.54 -10.57 -11.48
C ALA A 65 -11.74 -11.21 -10.77
N ARG A 66 -12.00 -12.49 -11.02
CA ARG A 66 -13.07 -13.24 -10.35
C ARG A 66 -12.82 -13.41 -8.85
N ASN A 67 -11.60 -13.73 -8.45
CA ASN A 67 -11.24 -13.92 -7.04
C ASN A 67 -11.36 -12.63 -6.22
N LEU A 68 -11.13 -11.49 -6.86
CA LEU A 68 -11.17 -10.17 -6.23
C LEU A 68 -12.49 -9.42 -6.46
N ASP A 69 -13.41 -10.00 -7.24
CA ASP A 69 -14.68 -9.37 -7.66
C ASP A 69 -14.48 -7.98 -8.31
N VAL A 70 -13.55 -7.91 -9.26
CA VAL A 70 -13.20 -6.68 -10.00
C VAL A 70 -13.19 -6.91 -11.52
N SER A 71 -13.07 -5.83 -12.30
CA SER A 71 -12.87 -5.95 -13.75
C SER A 71 -11.49 -6.54 -14.09
N ARG A 72 -11.37 -7.21 -15.24
CA ARG A 72 -10.09 -7.72 -15.76
C ARG A 72 -9.03 -6.62 -15.86
N ASP A 73 -9.40 -5.45 -16.39
CA ASP A 73 -8.53 -4.27 -16.48
C ASP A 73 -8.01 -3.81 -15.10
N ARG A 74 -8.87 -3.81 -14.07
CA ARG A 74 -8.45 -3.47 -12.71
C ARG A 74 -7.53 -4.54 -12.13
N ALA A 75 -7.81 -5.83 -12.37
CA ALA A 75 -6.95 -6.93 -11.93
C ALA A 75 -5.56 -6.88 -12.57
N GLU A 76 -5.47 -6.55 -13.85
CA GLU A 76 -4.20 -6.35 -14.57
C GLU A 76 -3.39 -5.19 -13.97
N LYS A 77 -4.01 -4.02 -13.78
CA LYS A 77 -3.35 -2.87 -13.13
C LYS A 77 -2.90 -3.21 -11.72
N LEU A 78 -3.73 -3.91 -10.96
CA LEU A 78 -3.40 -4.31 -9.60
C LEU A 78 -2.22 -5.30 -9.57
N TYR A 79 -2.19 -6.28 -10.49
CA TYR A 79 -1.05 -7.18 -10.66
C TYR A 79 0.24 -6.41 -10.94
N HIS A 80 0.21 -5.50 -11.92
CA HIS A 80 1.38 -4.68 -12.22
C HIS A 80 1.79 -3.81 -11.05
N GLY A 81 0.83 -3.25 -10.32
CA GLY A 81 1.08 -2.48 -9.11
C GLY A 81 1.83 -3.27 -8.06
N VAL A 82 1.41 -4.50 -7.78
CA VAL A 82 2.06 -5.38 -6.80
C VAL A 82 3.41 -5.87 -7.32
N ALA A 83 3.49 -6.38 -8.55
CA ALA A 83 4.72 -6.90 -9.13
C ALA A 83 5.84 -5.84 -9.22
N ARG A 84 5.48 -4.59 -9.57
CA ARG A 84 6.45 -3.49 -9.70
C ARG A 84 6.95 -2.93 -8.37
N MET A 85 6.38 -3.35 -7.24
CA MET A 85 6.93 -2.99 -5.93
C MET A 85 8.36 -3.54 -5.75
N ALA A 86 8.71 -4.65 -6.41
CA ALA A 86 10.08 -5.16 -6.46
C ALA A 86 11.06 -4.15 -7.11
N SER A 87 10.60 -3.39 -8.11
CA SER A 87 11.36 -2.34 -8.79
C SER A 87 11.35 -1.00 -8.02
N LEU A 88 10.59 -0.90 -6.92
CA LEU A 88 10.46 0.29 -6.08
C LEU A 88 10.86 0.00 -4.61
N PRO A 89 12.12 -0.35 -4.33
CA PRO A 89 12.53 -0.91 -3.03
C PRO A 89 12.28 0.01 -1.85
N LYS A 90 12.42 1.34 -2.02
CA LYS A 90 12.10 2.32 -0.96
C LYS A 90 10.60 2.34 -0.65
N LEU A 91 9.76 2.26 -1.67
CA LEU A 91 8.30 2.25 -1.51
C LEU A 91 7.83 0.96 -0.86
N ALA A 92 8.38 -0.19 -1.27
CA ALA A 92 8.13 -1.50 -0.67
C ALA A 92 8.51 -1.54 0.81
N ALA A 93 9.74 -1.13 1.15
CA ALA A 93 10.19 -1.09 2.53
C ALA A 93 9.34 -0.16 3.40
N HIS A 94 8.88 0.98 2.85
CA HIS A 94 7.96 1.84 3.58
C HIS A 94 6.57 1.21 3.73
N HIS A 95 6.10 0.50 2.71
CA HIS A 95 4.79 -0.15 2.73
C HIS A 95 4.73 -1.22 3.80
N GLU A 96 5.73 -2.11 3.88
CA GLU A 96 5.75 -3.19 4.86
C GLU A 96 5.88 -2.70 6.32
N ARG A 97 6.46 -1.51 6.54
CA ARG A 97 6.56 -0.92 7.89
C ARG A 97 5.25 -0.38 8.44
N SER A 98 4.33 0.04 7.57
CA SER A 98 3.14 0.82 8.00
C SER A 98 1.85 0.44 7.28
N TRP A 99 1.89 -0.54 6.38
CA TRP A 99 0.78 -1.07 5.58
C TRP A 99 -0.13 0.01 5.01
N TYR A 100 0.44 1.08 4.46
CA TYR A 100 -0.35 2.27 4.07
C TYR A 100 -0.90 2.24 2.64
N LEU A 101 -0.41 1.34 1.77
CA LEU A 101 -0.93 1.18 0.42
C LEU A 101 -2.18 0.29 0.47
N ASP A 102 -3.28 0.80 -0.06
CA ASP A 102 -4.46 0.01 -0.35
C ASP A 102 -4.48 -0.45 -1.82
N ASP A 103 -5.46 -1.29 -2.15
CA ASP A 103 -5.70 -1.81 -3.48
C ASP A 103 -5.84 -0.69 -4.53
N ASN A 104 -6.50 0.42 -4.19
CA ASN A 104 -6.63 1.58 -5.08
C ASN A 104 -5.27 2.21 -5.42
N ARG A 105 -4.42 2.43 -4.41
CA ARG A 105 -3.07 2.97 -4.64
C ARG A 105 -2.22 2.02 -5.46
N LEU A 106 -2.34 0.71 -5.21
CA LEU A 106 -1.65 -0.31 -6.01
C LEU A 106 -2.11 -0.29 -7.47
N VAL A 107 -3.41 -0.15 -7.74
CA VAL A 107 -3.94 0.03 -9.09
C VAL A 107 -3.35 1.28 -9.77
N VAL A 108 -3.24 2.40 -9.05
CA VAL A 108 -2.64 3.63 -9.59
C VAL A 108 -1.15 3.42 -9.91
N ILE A 109 -0.39 2.80 -9.00
CA ILE A 109 1.02 2.45 -9.24
C ILE A 109 1.14 1.60 -10.50
N GLY A 110 0.34 0.54 -10.60
CA GLY A 110 0.36 -0.33 -11.76
C GLY A 110 0.01 0.40 -13.05
N GLN A 111 -1.06 1.20 -13.04
CA GLN A 111 -1.45 2.01 -14.19
C GLN A 111 -0.34 2.96 -14.67
N MET A 112 0.37 3.60 -13.72
CA MET A 112 1.44 4.54 -14.05
C MET A 112 2.72 3.85 -14.56
N LEU A 113 2.89 2.56 -14.25
CA LEU A 113 4.09 1.80 -14.59
C LEU A 113 3.89 0.78 -15.71
N ILE A 114 2.68 0.65 -16.26
CA ILE A 114 2.43 -0.12 -17.48
C ILE A 114 3.29 0.48 -18.62
N GLY A 115 4.06 -0.38 -19.28
CA GLY A 115 4.93 0.01 -20.39
C GLY A 115 6.26 0.66 -19.97
N VAL A 116 6.52 0.83 -18.67
CA VAL A 116 7.83 1.31 -18.19
C VAL A 116 8.80 0.12 -18.10
N ASP A 117 9.95 0.23 -18.76
CA ASP A 117 10.97 -0.82 -18.74
C ASP A 117 11.70 -0.86 -17.39
N ASP A 118 12.00 -2.06 -16.87
CA ASP A 118 12.66 -2.22 -15.56
C ASP A 118 14.06 -1.59 -15.52
N HIS A 119 14.71 -1.44 -16.68
CA HIS A 119 16.02 -0.82 -16.81
C HIS A 119 16.05 0.67 -16.40
N LEU A 120 14.91 1.35 -16.30
CA LEU A 120 14.87 2.74 -15.83
C LEU A 120 15.06 2.88 -14.31
N PHE A 121 14.78 1.83 -13.53
CA PHE A 121 14.83 1.87 -12.06
C PHE A 121 16.20 1.54 -11.46
N HIS A 122 17.16 1.07 -12.27
CA HIS A 122 18.54 0.80 -11.86
C HIS A 122 19.47 2.01 -11.95
N LEU A 123 18.96 3.18 -12.35
CA LEU A 123 19.73 4.40 -12.62
C LEU A 123 19.64 5.48 -11.53
N ILE A 124 19.10 5.16 -10.34
CA ILE A 124 18.95 6.12 -9.23
C ILE A 124 19.42 5.54 -7.89
#